data_AF-A0A6M3L520-F1
#
_entry.id   AF-A0A6M3L520-F1
#
_cell.length_a   1.000
_cell.length_b   1.000
_cell.length_c   1.000
_cell.angle_alpha   90.00
_cell.angle_beta   90.00
_cell.angle_gamma   90.00
#
_symmetry.space_group_name_H-M   'P 1'
#
loop_
_entity.id
_entity.type
_entity.pdbx_description
1 polymer ?
#
loop_
_entity_poly.entity_id
_entity_poly.type
_entity_poly.pdbx_seq_one_letter_code
_entity_poly.pdbx_strand_id
1 'polypeptide(L)'
;MNKSSTSITQIEQALRKSGGLCSGAAQLLGLTRQAVSERVRKSKRLQAALVDIEETTLDLGESKLISAINKGNMTAIIFYLKTKGKKRGYVERNEVTGKDGQDLAAPVVTIYIPDNGRTS
;
A
#
# COMPACT_ATOMS: atom_id res chain seq x y z
N MET A 1 23.99 31.02 2.72
CA MET A 1 23.99 29.76 3.51
C MET A 1 24.34 28.63 2.56
N ASN A 2 25.56 28.09 2.68
CA ASN A 2 26.13 27.15 1.72
C ASN A 2 25.34 25.84 1.69
N LYS A 3 24.82 25.51 0.51
CA LYS A 3 24.09 24.27 0.22
C LYS A 3 25.12 23.14 0.16
N SER A 4 25.56 22.65 1.32
CA SER A 4 26.40 21.46 1.40
C SER A 4 25.71 20.37 0.59
N SER A 5 26.38 19.89 -0.46
CA SER A 5 25.91 18.82 -1.32
C SER A 5 25.72 17.57 -0.46
N THR A 6 24.49 17.32 0.01
CA THR A 6 24.18 16.13 0.79
C THR A 6 24.49 14.93 -0.08
N SER A 7 25.46 14.11 0.36
CA SER A 7 25.89 12.93 -0.39
C SER A 7 24.75 11.92 -0.51
N ILE A 8 24.72 11.17 -1.61
CA ILE A 8 23.76 10.08 -1.83
C ILE A 8 23.78 9.11 -0.62
N THR A 9 24.96 8.85 -0.06
CA THR A 9 25.11 7.98 1.12
C THR A 9 24.43 8.55 2.37
N GLN A 10 24.47 9.87 2.57
CA GLN A 10 23.81 10.51 3.73
C GLN A 10 22.29 10.43 3.60
N ILE A 11 21.77 10.57 2.38
CA ILE A 11 20.34 10.42 2.09
C ILE A 11 19.92 8.98 2.31
N GLU A 12 20.71 8.02 1.85
CA GLU A 12 20.46 6.59 2.07
C GLU A 12 20.40 6.26 3.57
N GLN A 13 21.37 6.72 4.36
CA GLN A 13 21.39 6.51 5.81
C GLN A 13 20.19 7.17 6.51
N ALA A 14 19.83 8.38 6.11
CA ALA A 14 18.66 9.06 6.67
C ALA A 14 17.36 8.31 6.35
N LEU A 15 17.22 7.78 5.12
CA LEU A 15 16.08 6.95 4.73
C LEU A 15 16.03 5.63 5.50
N ARG A 16 17.18 4.98 5.72
CA ARG A 16 17.24 3.75 6.54
C ARG A 16 16.81 4.01 7.98
N LYS A 17 17.24 5.14 8.57
CA LYS A 17 16.85 5.53 9.93
C LYS A 17 15.37 5.92 10.05
N SER A 18 14.78 6.46 8.99
CA SER A 18 13.37 6.87 8.98
C SER A 18 12.40 5.78 8.50
N GLY A 19 12.87 4.55 8.23
CA GLY A 19 12.03 3.48 7.70
C GLY A 19 11.48 3.79 6.30
N GLY A 20 12.27 4.49 5.47
CA GLY A 20 11.92 4.84 4.09
C GLY A 20 11.06 6.11 3.98
N LEU A 21 10.66 6.70 5.10
CA LEU A 21 9.85 7.91 5.11
C LEU A 21 10.68 9.12 4.66
N CYS A 22 10.35 9.67 3.49
CA CYS A 22 10.99 10.87 2.95
C CYS A 22 10.83 12.10 3.85
N SER A 23 9.73 12.19 4.61
CA SER A 23 9.51 13.25 5.60
C SER A 23 10.48 13.14 6.78
N GLY A 24 10.65 11.94 7.33
CA GLY A 24 11.60 11.68 8.42
C GLY A 24 13.05 11.89 7.98
N ALA A 25 13.42 11.42 6.79
CA ALA A 25 14.75 11.67 6.23
C ALA A 25 15.00 13.17 5.98
N ALA A 26 13.98 13.91 5.54
CA ALA A 26 14.07 15.35 5.35
C ALA A 26 14.28 16.10 6.67
N GLN A 27 13.58 15.71 7.74
CA GLN A 27 13.79 16.28 9.08
C GLN A 27 15.21 16.01 9.60
N LEU A 28 15.72 14.79 9.43
CA LEU A 28 17.08 14.42 9.86
C LEU A 28 18.19 15.17 9.11
N LEU A 29 17.94 15.53 7.84
CA LEU A 29 18.91 16.20 6.98
C LEU A 29 18.73 17.72 6.92
N GLY A 30 17.70 18.28 7.57
CA GLY A 30 17.35 19.70 7.45
C GLY A 30 16.93 20.11 6.04
N LEU A 31 16.38 19.17 5.27
CA LEU A 31 15.91 19.39 3.90
C LEU A 31 14.39 19.43 3.83
N THR A 32 13.85 19.87 2.70
CA THR A 32 12.41 19.71 2.42
C THR A 32 12.12 18.29 1.93
N ARG A 33 10.92 17.77 2.22
CA ARG A 33 10.45 16.46 1.70
C ARG A 33 10.60 16.38 0.19
N GLN A 34 10.24 17.45 -0.53
CA GLN A 34 10.35 17.53 -1.99
C GLN A 34 11.80 17.37 -2.45
N ALA A 35 12.76 18.01 -1.77
CA ALA A 35 14.17 17.93 -2.12
C ALA A 35 14.76 16.52 -1.91
N VAL A 36 14.26 15.76 -0.95
CA VAL A 36 14.64 14.34 -0.75
C VAL A 36 13.98 13.47 -1.81
N SER A 37 12.67 13.62 -2.02
CA SER A 37 11.90 12.86 -3.02
C SER A 37 12.47 13.00 -4.43
N GLU A 38 12.87 14.22 -4.82
CA GLU A 38 13.46 14.47 -6.14
C GLU A 38 14.83 13.80 -6.30
N ARG A 39 15.64 13.76 -5.23
CA ARG A 39 16.94 13.08 -5.24
C ARG A 39 16.79 11.57 -5.31
N VAL A 40 15.81 11.01 -4.62
CA VAL A 40 15.45 9.59 -4.72
C VAL A 40 15.02 9.27 -6.16
N ARG A 41 14.13 10.08 -6.75
CA ARG A 41 13.66 9.86 -8.14
C ARG A 41 14.79 9.88 -9.16
N LYS A 42 15.82 10.70 -8.95
CA LYS A 42 16.97 10.81 -9.84
C LYS A 42 18.02 9.71 -9.67
N SER A 43 18.02 8.99 -8.56
CA SER A 43 19.05 8.00 -8.23
C SER A 43 18.49 6.59 -8.16
N LYS A 44 18.89 5.74 -9.11
CA LYS A 44 18.54 4.30 -9.10
C LYS A 44 18.99 3.60 -7.81
N ARG A 45 20.14 4.00 -7.26
CA ARG A 45 20.66 3.44 -6.01
C ARG A 45 19.77 3.74 -4.81
N LEU A 46 19.24 4.97 -4.72
CA LEU A 46 18.33 5.34 -3.62
C LEU A 46 16.98 4.64 -3.75
N GLN A 47 16.52 4.40 -4.99
CA GLN A 47 15.31 3.62 -5.23
C GLN A 47 15.49 2.17 -4.81
N ALA A 48 16.60 1.53 -5.18
CA ALA A 48 16.91 0.17 -4.73
C ALA A 48 16.99 0.09 -3.19
N ALA A 49 17.68 1.05 -2.56
CA ALA A 49 17.75 1.11 -1.11
C ALA A 49 16.37 1.30 -0.45
N LEU A 50 15.44 2.03 -1.08
CA LEU A 50 14.07 2.15 -0.58
C LEU A 50 13.32 0.83 -0.60
N VAL A 51 13.46 0.04 -1.67
CA VAL A 51 12.85 -1.29 -1.75
C VAL A 51 13.36 -2.18 -0.61
N ASP A 52 14.68 -2.20 -0.38
CA ASP A 52 15.26 -2.98 0.73
C ASP A 52 14.73 -2.52 2.10
N ILE A 53 14.53 -1.20 2.27
CA ILE A 53 14.00 -0.62 3.51
C ILE A 53 12.52 -0.97 3.68
N GLU A 54 11.74 -0.98 2.61
CA GLU A 54 10.33 -1.37 2.62
C GLU A 54 10.18 -2.82 3.07
N GLU A 55 10.95 -3.74 2.50
CA GLU A 55 10.98 -5.15 2.93
C GLU A 55 11.36 -5.28 4.41
N THR A 56 12.43 -4.59 4.85
CA THR A 56 12.84 -4.61 6.27
C THR A 56 11.75 -4.05 7.20
N THR A 57 11.03 -3.03 6.75
CA THR A 57 9.94 -2.40 7.52
C THR A 57 8.73 -3.33 7.59
N LEU A 58 8.44 -4.06 6.51
CA LEU A 58 7.41 -5.09 6.49
C LEU A 58 7.78 -6.23 7.45
N ASP A 59 9.00 -6.74 7.43
CA ASP A 59 9.47 -7.77 8.36
C ASP A 59 9.34 -7.35 9.82
N LEU A 60 9.67 -6.09 10.13
CA LEU A 60 9.48 -5.51 11.46
C LEU A 60 7.99 -5.47 11.83
N GLY A 61 7.12 -5.07 10.89
CA GLY A 61 5.68 -5.09 11.04
C GLY A 61 5.14 -6.49 11.32
N GLU A 62 5.57 -7.49 10.55
CA GLU A 62 5.21 -8.90 10.74
C GLU A 62 5.66 -9.40 12.12
N SER A 63 6.90 -9.08 12.53
CA SER A 63 7.43 -9.42 13.85
C SER A 63 6.60 -8.81 14.99
N LYS A 64 6.19 -7.54 14.86
CA LYS A 64 5.32 -6.88 15.84
C LYS A 64 3.91 -7.48 15.85
N LEU A 65 3.38 -7.85 14.69
CA LEU A 65 2.08 -8.50 14.56
C LEU A 65 2.07 -9.86 15.27
N ILE A 66 3.09 -10.69 15.04
CA ILE A 66 3.25 -11.98 15.74
C ILE A 66 3.40 -11.78 17.24
N SER A 67 4.16 -10.78 17.69
CA SER A 67 4.26 -10.45 19.11
C SER A 67 2.90 -10.06 19.72
N ALA A 68 2.08 -9.29 19.01
CA ALA A 68 0.74 -8.91 19.45
C ALA A 68 -0.21 -10.12 19.52
N ILE A 69 -0.12 -11.04 18.56
CA ILE A 69 -0.85 -12.33 18.56
C ILE A 69 -0.48 -13.15 19.79
N ASN A 70 0.82 -13.30 20.09
CA ASN A 70 1.30 -14.03 21.27
C ASN A 70 0.81 -13.41 22.59
N LYS A 71 0.56 -12.10 22.61
CA LYS A 71 -0.02 -11.38 23.76
C LYS A 71 -1.55 -11.48 23.84
N GLY A 72 -2.19 -12.21 22.92
CA GLY A 72 -3.65 -12.39 22.90
C GLY A 72 -4.42 -11.20 22.35
N ASN A 73 -3.79 -10.30 21.57
CA ASN A 73 -4.53 -9.21 20.94
C ASN A 73 -5.51 -9.76 19.88
N MET A 74 -6.80 -9.76 20.21
CA MET A 74 -7.85 -10.36 19.37
C MET A 74 -7.92 -9.72 17.98
N THR A 75 -7.75 -8.40 17.88
CA THR A 75 -7.76 -7.69 16.59
C THR A 75 -6.62 -8.16 15.68
N ALA A 76 -5.42 -8.33 16.24
CA ALA A 76 -4.25 -8.83 15.50
C ALA A 76 -4.46 -10.29 15.04
N ILE A 77 -5.05 -11.13 15.89
CA ILE A 77 -5.39 -12.53 15.57
C ILE A 77 -6.40 -12.60 14.41
N ILE A 78 -7.52 -11.87 14.53
CA ILE A 78 -8.55 -11.83 13.48
C ILE A 78 -7.96 -11.29 12.17
N PHE A 79 -7.19 -10.21 12.23
CA PHE A 79 -6.54 -9.64 11.05
C PHE A 79 -5.59 -10.65 10.37
N TYR A 80 -4.76 -11.33 11.14
CA TYR A 80 -3.83 -12.34 10.61
C TYR A 80 -4.57 -13.53 9.98
N LEU A 81 -5.62 -14.03 10.61
CA LEU A 81 -6.45 -15.11 10.07
C LEU A 81 -7.20 -14.68 8.81
N LYS A 82 -7.80 -13.48 8.79
CA LYS A 82 -8.46 -12.94 7.59
C LYS A 82 -7.51 -12.75 6.40
N THR A 83 -6.22 -12.53 6.65
CA THR A 83 -5.22 -12.27 5.59
C THR A 83 -4.49 -13.53 5.15
N LYS A 84 -3.83 -14.24 6.07
CA LYS A 84 -3.03 -15.46 5.78
C LYS A 84 -3.87 -16.74 5.85
N GLY A 85 -4.95 -16.75 6.63
CA GLY A 85 -5.84 -17.90 6.81
C GLY A 85 -6.92 -18.06 5.73
N LYS A 86 -6.96 -17.22 4.68
CA LYS A 86 -7.97 -17.31 3.60
C LYS A 86 -8.10 -18.71 3.01
N LYS A 87 -6.97 -19.39 2.77
CA LYS A 87 -6.93 -20.78 2.27
C LYS A 87 -7.56 -21.80 3.23
N ARG A 88 -7.69 -21.46 4.51
CA ARG A 88 -8.33 -22.27 5.56
C ARG A 88 -9.78 -21.85 5.83
N GLY A 89 -10.37 -20.98 4.99
CA GLY A 89 -11.76 -20.57 5.11
C GLY A 89 -12.01 -19.29 5.93
N TYR A 90 -10.96 -18.60 6.38
CA TYR A 90 -11.09 -17.30 7.06
C TYR A 90 -11.31 -16.16 6.05
N VAL A 91 -12.40 -16.25 5.29
CA VAL A 91 -12.83 -15.22 4.35
C VAL A 91 -14.12 -14.60 4.85
N GLU A 92 -14.23 -13.29 4.67
CA GLU A 92 -15.47 -12.57 4.92
C GLU A 92 -16.40 -12.81 3.72
N ARG A 93 -17.48 -13.55 3.93
CA ARG A 93 -18.53 -13.74 2.92
C ARG A 93 -19.51 -12.58 3.02
N ASN A 94 -19.58 -11.78 1.98
CA ASN A 94 -20.68 -10.85 1.78
C ASN A 94 -21.73 -11.56 0.93
N GLU A 95 -22.89 -11.84 1.51
CA GLU A 95 -24.06 -12.24 0.72
C GLU A 95 -24.70 -10.98 0.15
N VAL A 96 -24.59 -10.79 -1.17
CA VAL A 96 -25.30 -9.74 -1.88
C VAL A 96 -26.64 -10.33 -2.31
N THR A 97 -27.66 -10.18 -1.48
CA THR A 97 -29.03 -10.53 -1.82
C THR A 97 -29.74 -9.36 -2.49
N GLY A 98 -30.71 -9.63 -3.36
CA GLY A 98 -31.65 -8.62 -3.84
C GLY A 98 -32.52 -8.08 -2.71
N LYS A 99 -33.35 -7.08 -3.02
CA LYS A 99 -34.31 -6.51 -2.07
C LYS A 99 -35.18 -7.64 -1.51
N ASP A 100 -35.28 -7.71 -0.18
CA ASP A 100 -36.04 -8.74 0.56
C ASP A 100 -35.56 -10.20 0.37
N GLY A 101 -34.27 -10.41 0.08
CA GLY A 101 -33.69 -11.77 -0.01
C GLY A 101 -33.96 -12.48 -1.34
N GLN A 102 -34.53 -11.77 -2.33
CA GLN A 102 -34.80 -12.33 -3.64
C GLN A 102 -33.55 -12.35 -4.53
N ASP A 103 -33.55 -13.21 -5.55
CA ASP A 103 -32.48 -13.30 -6.54
C ASP A 103 -32.24 -11.94 -7.21
N LEU A 104 -30.97 -11.62 -7.47
CA LEU A 104 -30.60 -10.42 -8.21
C LEU A 104 -31.24 -10.50 -9.61
N ALA A 105 -32.15 -9.58 -9.91
CA ALA A 105 -32.77 -9.48 -11.23
C ALA A 105 -31.67 -9.36 -12.30
N ALA A 106 -31.71 -10.22 -13.31
CA ALA A 106 -30.76 -10.21 -14.41
C ALA A 106 -30.69 -8.79 -15.03
N PRO A 107 -29.49 -8.27 -15.35
CA PRO A 107 -29.38 -6.94 -15.93
C PRO A 107 -30.11 -6.90 -17.27
N VAL A 108 -31.19 -6.11 -17.34
CA VAL A 108 -31.88 -5.82 -18.60
C VAL A 108 -31.02 -4.84 -19.39
N VAL A 109 -30.36 -5.33 -20.44
CA VAL A 109 -29.60 -4.49 -21.37
C VAL A 109 -30.55 -3.99 -22.45
N THR A 110 -31.01 -2.75 -22.33
CA THR A 110 -31.74 -2.08 -23.40
C THR A 110 -30.75 -1.59 -24.45
N ILE A 111 -30.62 -2.34 -25.55
CA ILE A 111 -29.83 -1.92 -26.71
C ILE A 111 -30.70 -0.94 -27.53
N TYR A 112 -30.33 0.34 -27.53
CA TYR A 112 -30.91 1.31 -28.45
C TYR A 112 -30.21 1.16 -29.81
N ILE A 113 -30.93 0.61 -30.79
CA ILE A 113 -30.49 0.61 -32.19
C ILE A 113 -31.13 1.83 -32.85
N PRO A 114 -30.39 2.93 -33.11
CA PRO A 114 -30.93 4.04 -33.88
C PRO A 114 -31.22 3.56 -35.30
N ASP A 115 -32.43 3.83 -35.77
CA ASP A 115 -32.87 3.51 -37.12
C ASP A 115 -32.07 4.36 -38.12
N ASN A 116 -31.09 3.74 -38.77
CA ASN A 116 -30.03 4.45 -39.50
C ASN A 116 -30.44 4.80 -40.95
N GLY A 117 -31.74 5.02 -41.18
CA GLY A 117 -32.28 5.63 -42.40
C GLY A 117 -31.95 4.96 -43.73
N ARG A 118 -31.49 3.70 -43.75
CA ARG A 118 -31.29 2.96 -45.00
C ARG A 118 -32.60 2.31 -45.43
N THR A 119 -33.35 3.01 -46.28
CA THR A 119 -34.32 2.37 -47.17
C THR A 119 -33.57 1.60 -48.25
N SER A 120 -33.95 0.33 -48.43
CA SER A 120 -33.41 -0.60 -49.43
C SER A 120 -33.43 -0.07 -50.86
#